data_AF-A0A1W9HSL6-F1
#
_entry.id   AF-A0A1W9HSL6-F1
#
_cell.length_a   1.000
_cell.length_b   1.000
_cell.length_c   1.000
_cell.angle_alpha   90.00
_cell.angle_beta   90.00
_cell.angle_gamma   90.00
#
_symmetry.space_group_name_H-M   'P 1'
#
loop_
_entity.id
_entity.type
_entity.pdbx_description
1 polymer ?
#
loop_
_entity_poly.entity_id
_entity_poly.type
_entity_poly.pdbx_seq_one_letter_code
_entity_poly.pdbx_strand_id
1 'polypeptide(L)'
;MSKIAFLGVVALIAATLFLLGGADVVTFESLESKTDSNGPVYNKISLEASLETDIWKMRQSHDGLSYEAAKWDSLAIVIDKTKSPKIATFYQLDPGEKFRPISYRVKCFICHPNGPRAIRPNESSMSFSERFQIFKWNLKIKSYGRVLSKSYSEKDPIKFSGGFYDAPLKIGLCVICHKETGFLARGTLKRQNFLPISFLTKNGHMPPLGIPLLSATKRELIEFLGVN
;
A
#
# COMPACT_ATOMS: atom_id res chain seq x y z
N MET A 1 38.17 2.17 14.78
CA MET A 1 37.48 0.93 14.39
C MET A 1 37.80 0.61 12.94
N SER A 2 38.15 -0.64 12.60
CA SER A 2 38.29 -1.04 11.20
C SER A 2 36.92 -0.99 10.49
N LYS A 3 36.91 -0.77 9.17
CA LYS A 3 35.67 -0.81 8.36
C LYS A 3 34.90 -2.13 8.56
N ILE A 4 35.62 -3.23 8.80
CA ILE A 4 35.06 -4.56 9.08
C ILE A 4 34.33 -4.56 10.42
N ALA A 5 34.93 -3.99 11.47
CA ALA A 5 34.28 -3.90 12.79
C ALA A 5 33.00 -3.04 12.74
N PHE A 6 33.02 -1.94 11.98
CA PHE A 6 31.83 -1.10 11.79
C PHE A 6 30.71 -1.86 11.07
N LEU A 7 31.02 -2.55 9.96
CA LEU A 7 30.04 -3.36 9.24
C LEU A 7 29.49 -4.51 10.09
N GLY A 8 30.35 -5.15 10.90
CA GLY A 8 29.94 -6.21 11.82
C GLY A 8 28.96 -5.71 12.89
N VAL A 9 29.20 -4.53 13.46
CA VAL A 9 28.29 -3.91 14.44
C VAL A 9 26.96 -3.53 13.80
N VAL A 10 26.97 -2.93 12.59
CA VAL A 10 25.73 -2.59 11.86
C VAL A 10 24.92 -3.84 11.53
N ALA A 11 25.58 -4.92 11.07
CA ALA A 11 24.92 -6.18 10.77
C ALA A 11 24.34 -6.83 12.03
N LEU A 12 25.06 -6.80 13.16
CA LEU A 12 24.60 -7.33 14.43
C LEU A 12 23.38 -6.55 14.95
N ILE A 13 23.44 -5.21 14.94
CA ILE A 13 22.30 -4.36 15.32
C ILE A 13 21.10 -4.63 14.42
N ALA A 14 21.30 -4.74 13.11
CA ALA A 14 20.22 -5.05 12.17
C ALA A 14 19.61 -6.45 12.45
N ALA A 15 20.43 -7.44 12.76
CA ALA A 15 19.98 -8.78 13.13
C ALA A 15 19.22 -8.78 14.47
N THR A 16 19.73 -8.09 15.50
CA THR A 16 19.05 -7.96 16.79
C THR A 16 17.70 -7.25 16.65
N LEU A 17 17.64 -6.15 15.89
CA LEU A 17 16.40 -5.43 15.58
C LEU A 17 15.42 -6.27 14.75
N PHE A 18 15.92 -7.21 13.96
CA PHE A 18 15.08 -8.16 13.23
C PHE A 18 14.46 -9.20 14.18
N LEU A 19 15.23 -9.68 15.15
CA LEU A 19 14.85 -10.70 16.14
C LEU A 19 13.99 -10.18 17.29
N LEU A 20 14.10 -8.90 17.64
CA LEU A 20 13.17 -8.25 18.56
C LEU A 20 11.77 -8.30 17.93
N GLY A 21 10.94 -9.20 18.45
CA GLY A 21 9.58 -9.45 17.98
C GLY A 21 8.80 -8.14 17.87
N GLY A 22 8.18 -7.93 16.72
CA GLY A 22 7.22 -6.84 16.54
C GLY A 22 5.82 -7.32 16.89
N ALA A 23 4.86 -6.39 17.02
CA ALA A 23 3.47 -6.76 17.17
C ALA A 23 3.01 -7.60 15.95
N ASP A 24 2.40 -8.76 16.20
CA ASP A 24 1.84 -9.61 15.15
C ASP A 24 0.69 -8.91 14.41
N VAL A 25 -0.03 -8.06 15.15
CA VAL A 25 -1.12 -7.23 14.65
C VAL A 25 -0.87 -5.79 15.09
N VAL A 26 -0.92 -4.85 14.16
CA VAL A 26 -0.83 -3.41 14.46
C VAL A 26 -2.19 -2.77 14.20
N THR A 27 -2.72 -2.05 15.19
CA THR A 27 -3.95 -1.26 15.07
C THR A 27 -3.58 0.21 14.90
N PHE A 28 -4.14 0.91 13.91
CA PHE A 28 -3.83 2.32 13.68
C PHE A 28 -4.97 3.06 12.95
N GLU A 29 -5.04 4.38 13.13
CA GLU A 29 -5.86 5.25 12.28
C GLU A 29 -5.18 5.47 10.92
N SER A 30 -5.91 5.29 9.83
CA SER A 30 -5.44 5.56 8.46
C SER A 30 -5.18 7.05 8.24
N LEU A 31 -4.02 7.36 7.65
CA LEU A 31 -3.78 8.69 7.09
C LEU A 31 -4.48 8.87 5.72
N GLU A 32 -4.62 7.79 4.96
CA GLU A 32 -5.09 7.81 3.55
C GLU A 32 -6.61 7.64 3.43
N SER A 33 -7.24 6.95 4.38
CA SER A 33 -8.67 6.62 4.36
C SER A 33 -9.44 7.46 5.38
N LYS A 34 -10.57 8.03 4.94
CA LYS A 34 -11.52 8.78 5.78
C LYS A 34 -12.93 8.27 5.51
N THR A 35 -13.82 8.43 6.48
CA THR A 35 -15.25 8.15 6.30
C THR A 35 -15.90 9.21 5.41
N ASP A 36 -17.14 9.00 4.99
CA ASP A 36 -17.91 10.00 4.23
C ASP A 36 -18.11 11.33 4.99
N SER A 37 -18.12 11.26 6.32
CA SER A 37 -18.14 12.42 7.22
C SER A 37 -16.75 13.02 7.51
N ASN A 38 -15.73 12.60 6.76
CA ASN A 38 -14.31 12.96 6.96
C ASN A 38 -13.73 12.52 8.32
N GLY A 39 -14.33 11.51 8.95
CA GLY A 39 -13.90 10.90 10.19
C GLY A 39 -12.74 9.91 10.00
N PRO A 40 -12.15 9.44 11.13
CA PRO A 40 -11.05 8.47 11.10
C PRO A 40 -11.51 7.10 10.62
N VAL A 41 -10.65 6.43 9.86
CA VAL A 41 -10.80 5.00 9.52
C VAL A 41 -9.72 4.22 10.24
N TYR A 42 -10.10 3.20 11.00
CA TYR A 42 -9.16 2.39 11.77
C TYR A 42 -8.83 1.10 11.02
N ASN A 43 -7.57 0.70 11.06
CA ASN A 43 -7.09 -0.53 10.44
C ASN A 43 -6.40 -1.43 11.48
N LYS A 44 -6.58 -2.73 11.34
CA LYS A 44 -5.76 -3.77 11.97
C LYS A 44 -5.05 -4.52 10.87
N ILE A 45 -3.73 -4.49 10.84
CA ILE A 45 -2.93 -5.19 9.83
C ILE A 45 -2.09 -6.26 10.49
N SER A 46 -2.00 -7.41 9.83
CA SER A 46 -1.03 -8.46 10.14
C SER A 46 -0.43 -9.04 8.86
N LEU A 47 0.70 -9.73 9.02
CA LEU A 47 1.43 -10.36 7.93
C LEU A 47 1.71 -11.82 8.27
N GLU A 48 1.25 -12.73 7.42
CA GLU A 48 1.64 -14.13 7.43
C GLU A 48 2.63 -14.37 6.28
N ALA A 49 3.91 -14.49 6.61
CA ALA A 49 4.99 -14.66 5.63
C ALA A 49 5.42 -16.12 5.53
N SER A 50 5.54 -16.65 4.32
CA SER A 50 6.13 -17.97 4.02
C SER A 50 7.28 -17.84 3.01
N LEU A 51 7.80 -18.92 2.44
CA LEU A 51 8.78 -18.83 1.34
C LEU A 51 8.14 -18.44 0.01
N GLU A 52 6.96 -18.98 -0.28
CA GLU A 52 6.30 -18.85 -1.58
C GLU A 52 5.29 -17.70 -1.61
N THR A 53 4.73 -17.36 -0.45
CA THR A 53 3.65 -16.37 -0.35
C THR A 53 3.87 -15.43 0.82
N ASP A 54 3.37 -14.21 0.68
CA ASP A 54 3.11 -13.34 1.82
C ASP A 54 1.62 -12.96 1.80
N ILE A 55 0.96 -13.07 2.94
CA ILE A 55 -0.46 -12.75 3.09
C ILE A 55 -0.59 -11.55 4.02
N TRP A 56 -0.93 -10.41 3.45
CA TRP A 56 -1.26 -9.20 4.19
C TRP A 56 -2.72 -9.23 4.55
N LYS A 57 -3.05 -9.41 5.83
CA LYS A 57 -4.43 -9.35 6.32
C LYS A 57 -4.69 -7.96 6.85
N MET A 58 -5.84 -7.41 6.49
CA MET A 58 -6.29 -6.11 6.97
C MET A 58 -7.74 -6.21 7.41
N ARG A 59 -8.05 -5.59 8.54
CA ARG A 59 -9.42 -5.33 8.98
C ARG A 59 -9.62 -3.84 9.07
N GLN A 60 -10.70 -3.32 8.51
CA GLN A 60 -10.97 -1.89 8.46
C GLN A 60 -12.30 -1.58 9.15
N SER A 61 -12.33 -0.52 9.95
CA SER A 61 -13.54 0.01 10.59
C SER A 61 -13.74 1.47 10.23
N HIS A 62 -14.94 1.77 9.75
CA HIS A 62 -15.43 3.12 9.47
C HIS A 62 -16.23 3.71 10.66
N ASP A 63 -16.58 2.88 11.63
CA ASP A 63 -17.46 3.22 12.76
C ASP A 63 -16.70 3.33 14.10
N GLY A 64 -15.36 3.32 14.05
CA GLY A 64 -14.50 3.46 15.23
C GLY A 64 -13.91 2.15 15.77
N LEU A 65 -13.08 2.27 16.81
CA LEU A 65 -12.33 1.15 17.41
C LEU A 65 -13.20 0.18 18.22
N SER A 66 -14.25 0.71 18.87
CA SER A 66 -15.13 -0.05 19.77
C SER A 66 -16.24 -0.81 19.03
N TYR A 67 -16.31 -0.69 17.71
CA TYR A 67 -17.33 -1.36 16.92
C TYR A 67 -17.11 -2.88 16.90
N GLU A 68 -18.21 -3.64 16.90
CA GLU A 68 -18.18 -5.10 16.96
C GLU A 68 -17.24 -5.67 15.91
N ALA A 69 -16.33 -6.56 16.32
CA ALA A 69 -15.30 -7.10 15.44
C ALA A 69 -15.90 -7.72 14.15
N ALA A 70 -17.07 -8.35 14.26
CA ALA A 70 -17.77 -8.96 13.12
C ALA A 70 -18.17 -7.95 12.03
N LYS A 71 -18.25 -6.65 12.36
CA LYS A 71 -18.63 -5.58 11.42
C LYS A 71 -17.44 -4.91 10.75
N TRP A 72 -16.21 -5.25 11.15
CA TRP A 72 -15.01 -4.78 10.47
C TRP A 72 -14.87 -5.48 9.12
N ASP A 73 -14.70 -4.71 8.05
CA ASP A 73 -14.42 -5.25 6.74
C ASP A 73 -13.07 -5.96 6.77
N SER A 74 -13.04 -7.23 6.37
CA SER A 74 -11.85 -8.04 6.39
C SER A 74 -11.39 -8.31 4.96
N LEU A 75 -10.10 -8.14 4.70
CA LEU A 75 -9.51 -8.35 3.39
C LEU A 75 -8.10 -8.94 3.51
N ALA A 76 -7.66 -9.55 2.43
CA ALA A 76 -6.31 -10.04 2.31
C ALA A 76 -5.71 -9.70 0.95
N ILE A 77 -4.42 -9.39 0.96
CA ILE A 77 -3.60 -9.28 -0.25
C ILE A 77 -2.55 -10.37 -0.20
N VAL A 78 -2.65 -11.32 -1.12
CA VAL A 78 -1.71 -12.43 -1.25
C VAL A 78 -0.69 -12.07 -2.33
N ILE A 79 0.59 -12.07 -1.95
CA ILE A 79 1.73 -11.86 -2.84
C ILE A 79 2.37 -13.21 -3.14
N ASP A 80 2.20 -13.68 -4.38
CA ASP A 80 2.91 -14.84 -4.92
C ASP A 80 4.35 -14.44 -5.26
N LYS A 81 5.30 -15.02 -4.51
CA LYS A 81 6.74 -14.79 -4.65
C LYS A 81 7.42 -15.82 -5.55
N THR A 82 6.68 -16.81 -6.04
CA THR A 82 7.20 -17.81 -7.00
C THR A 82 7.33 -17.24 -8.42
N LYS A 83 6.78 -16.04 -8.66
CA LYS A 83 6.81 -15.34 -9.96
C LYS A 83 7.68 -14.10 -9.91
N SER A 84 8.24 -13.74 -11.07
CA SER A 84 8.98 -12.49 -11.29
C SER A 84 8.50 -11.83 -12.59
N PRO A 85 7.83 -10.66 -12.53
CA PRO A 85 7.43 -9.93 -11.33
C PRO A 85 6.47 -10.73 -10.42
N LYS A 86 6.43 -10.37 -9.14
CA LYS A 86 5.51 -11.01 -8.16
C LYS A 86 4.06 -10.71 -8.54
N ILE A 87 3.13 -11.57 -8.12
CA ILE A 87 1.70 -11.39 -8.42
C ILE A 87 0.91 -11.13 -7.13
N ALA A 88 0.13 -10.05 -7.11
CA ALA A 88 -0.85 -9.75 -6.08
C ALA A 88 -2.23 -10.30 -6.44
N THR A 89 -2.89 -10.94 -5.48
CA THR A 89 -4.30 -11.31 -5.54
C THR A 89 -5.02 -10.72 -4.33
N PHE A 90 -6.18 -10.12 -4.56
CA PHE A 90 -7.01 -9.50 -3.54
C PHE A 90 -8.15 -10.45 -3.17
N TYR A 91 -8.44 -10.52 -1.89
CA TYR A 91 -9.57 -11.26 -1.35
C TYR A 91 -10.32 -10.36 -0.39
N GLN A 92 -11.63 -10.36 -0.47
CA GLN A 92 -12.47 -9.95 0.64
C GLN A 92 -12.86 -11.17 1.45
N LEU A 93 -12.79 -11.08 2.77
CA LEU A 93 -13.05 -12.17 3.70
C LEU A 93 -14.35 -11.90 4.43
N ASP A 94 -15.19 -12.93 4.57
CA ASP A 94 -16.30 -12.86 5.50
C ASP A 94 -15.80 -12.78 6.95
N PRO A 95 -16.57 -12.15 7.85
CA PRO A 95 -16.23 -12.14 9.27
C PRO A 95 -16.06 -13.57 9.80
N GLY A 96 -14.83 -13.99 10.07
CA GLY A 96 -14.50 -15.31 10.61
C GLY A 96 -14.17 -16.42 9.58
N GLU A 97 -14.16 -16.16 8.27
CA GLU A 97 -13.98 -17.21 7.24
C GLU A 97 -12.58 -17.27 6.56
N LYS A 98 -12.34 -18.40 5.85
CA LYS A 98 -11.21 -18.66 4.94
C LYS A 98 -11.44 -17.97 3.58
N PHE A 99 -10.34 -17.67 2.87
CA PHE A 99 -10.28 -16.99 1.56
C PHE A 99 -11.33 -17.47 0.55
N ARG A 100 -12.51 -16.83 0.52
CA ARG A 100 -13.55 -17.05 -0.48
C ARG A 100 -13.86 -15.72 -1.18
N PRO A 101 -13.88 -15.67 -2.52
CA PRO A 101 -14.20 -14.44 -3.24
C PRO A 101 -15.69 -14.12 -3.07
N ILE A 102 -15.98 -13.11 -2.25
CA ILE A 102 -17.29 -12.45 -2.16
C ILE A 102 -17.27 -11.12 -2.91
N SER A 103 -18.45 -10.55 -3.20
CA SER A 103 -18.53 -9.21 -3.80
C SER A 103 -17.85 -8.19 -2.88
N TYR A 104 -17.04 -7.30 -3.49
CA TYR A 104 -16.22 -6.39 -2.70
C TYR A 104 -17.05 -5.27 -2.07
N ARG A 105 -17.17 -5.26 -0.73
CA ARG A 105 -17.56 -4.08 0.05
C ARG A 105 -16.44 -3.04 0.09
N VAL A 106 -15.18 -3.48 0.13
CA VAL A 106 -13.99 -2.61 0.10
C VAL A 106 -13.11 -2.96 -1.09
N LYS A 107 -12.97 -2.01 -2.03
CA LYS A 107 -12.23 -2.21 -3.29
C LYS A 107 -10.79 -1.71 -3.19
N CYS A 108 -9.96 -2.36 -2.36
CA CYS A 108 -8.55 -1.99 -2.16
C CYS A 108 -7.74 -1.88 -3.46
N PHE A 109 -8.12 -2.67 -4.47
CA PHE A 109 -7.48 -2.65 -5.78
C PHE A 109 -7.62 -1.33 -6.54
N ILE A 110 -8.61 -0.49 -6.22
CA ILE A 110 -8.75 0.84 -6.82
C ILE A 110 -7.54 1.72 -6.47
N CYS A 111 -7.15 1.70 -5.19
CA CYS A 111 -6.02 2.50 -4.70
C CYS A 111 -4.68 1.77 -4.85
N HIS A 112 -4.71 0.44 -4.89
CA HIS A 112 -3.53 -0.41 -4.85
C HIS A 112 -3.58 -1.50 -5.93
N PRO A 113 -3.68 -1.14 -7.23
CA PRO A 113 -3.90 -2.10 -8.31
C PRO A 113 -2.71 -3.07 -8.52
N ASN A 114 -1.59 -2.87 -7.82
CA ASN A 114 -0.35 -3.64 -7.94
C ASN A 114 0.08 -4.18 -6.56
N GLY A 115 -0.86 -4.56 -5.71
CA GLY A 115 -0.57 -5.02 -4.34
C GLY A 115 -0.26 -3.89 -3.34
N PRO A 116 0.19 -4.23 -2.11
CA PRO A 116 0.45 -3.25 -1.07
C PRO A 116 1.57 -2.29 -1.50
N ARG A 117 1.41 -0.99 -1.19
CA ARG A 117 2.39 0.05 -1.57
C ARG A 117 3.15 0.59 -0.36
N ALA A 118 2.42 0.93 0.69
CA ALA A 118 2.92 1.30 2.00
C ALA A 118 1.76 1.33 2.99
N ILE A 119 2.04 1.09 4.25
CA ILE A 119 1.14 1.30 5.38
C ILE A 119 1.43 2.71 5.93
N ARG A 120 0.40 3.56 5.96
CA ARG A 120 0.49 4.97 6.35
C ARG A 120 -0.45 5.25 7.53
N PRO A 121 0.02 5.01 8.77
CA PRO A 121 -0.75 5.35 9.94
C PRO A 121 -0.68 6.84 10.25
N ASN A 122 -1.68 7.34 10.98
CA ASN A 122 -1.53 8.55 11.78
C ASN A 122 -0.56 8.23 12.93
N GLU A 123 0.69 8.65 12.81
CA GLU A 123 1.74 8.28 13.76
C GLU A 123 1.48 8.78 15.19
N SER A 124 0.72 9.88 15.34
CA SER A 124 0.41 10.48 16.64
C SER A 124 -0.31 9.52 17.60
N SER A 125 -1.05 8.54 17.07
CA SER A 125 -1.83 7.58 17.86
C SER A 125 -1.11 6.25 18.12
N MET A 126 0.16 6.10 17.74
CA MET A 126 0.87 4.82 17.79
C MET A 126 2.00 4.80 18.81
N SER A 127 2.17 3.63 19.45
CA SER A 127 3.34 3.33 20.27
C SER A 127 4.62 3.17 19.42
N PHE A 128 5.78 3.29 20.07
CA PHE A 128 7.08 3.15 19.41
C PHE A 128 7.26 1.77 18.74
N SER A 129 6.83 0.68 19.39
CA SER A 129 6.92 -0.67 18.85
C SER A 129 6.06 -0.85 17.60
N GLU A 130 4.86 -0.28 17.59
CA GLU A 130 3.98 -0.30 16.41
C GLU A 130 4.58 0.50 15.25
N ARG A 131 5.12 1.71 15.51
CA ARG A 131 5.81 2.50 14.48
C ARG A 131 6.99 1.73 13.87
N PHE A 132 7.78 1.07 14.73
CA PHE A 132 8.90 0.26 14.28
C PHE A 132 8.46 -0.96 13.46
N GLN A 133 7.36 -1.61 13.86
CA GLN A 133 6.78 -2.73 13.09
C GLN A 133 6.25 -2.27 11.72
N ILE A 134 5.55 -1.14 11.66
CA ILE A 134 5.12 -0.53 10.39
C ILE A 134 6.32 -0.19 9.51
N PHE A 135 7.40 0.33 10.09
CA PHE A 135 8.63 0.58 9.36
C PHE A 135 9.20 -0.70 8.74
N LYS A 136 9.31 -1.80 9.51
CA LYS A 136 9.75 -3.13 9.01
C LYS A 136 8.84 -3.62 7.88
N TRP A 137 7.53 -3.54 8.05
CA TRP A 137 6.56 -3.93 7.02
C TRP A 137 6.66 -3.09 5.76
N ASN A 138 6.87 -1.77 5.88
CA ASN A 138 7.07 -0.89 4.73
C ASN A 138 8.37 -1.18 3.97
N LEU A 139 9.45 -1.58 4.66
CA LEU A 139 10.66 -2.07 4.00
C LEU A 139 10.39 -3.37 3.23
N LYS A 140 9.64 -4.30 3.82
CA LYS A 140 9.24 -5.55 3.14
C LYS A 140 8.35 -5.30 1.93
N ILE A 141 7.37 -4.40 2.03
CA ILE A 141 6.55 -4.02 0.88
C ILE A 141 7.41 -3.43 -0.24
N LYS A 142 8.36 -2.56 0.09
CA LYS A 142 9.30 -1.98 -0.89
C LYS A 142 10.18 -3.05 -1.55
N SER A 143 10.58 -4.09 -0.82
CA SER A 143 11.43 -5.16 -1.36
C SER A 143 10.72 -6.07 -2.38
N TYR A 144 9.40 -5.97 -2.51
CA TYR A 144 8.67 -6.66 -3.56
C TYR A 144 9.03 -6.17 -4.96
N GLY A 145 9.41 -4.90 -5.11
CA GLY A 145 9.68 -4.28 -6.42
C GLY A 145 8.39 -4.14 -7.23
N ARG A 146 8.46 -4.45 -8.53
CA ARG A 146 7.26 -4.50 -9.37
C ARG A 146 6.40 -5.70 -8.99
N VAL A 147 5.13 -5.43 -8.76
CA VAL A 147 4.10 -6.44 -8.50
C VAL A 147 3.00 -6.25 -9.54
N LEU A 148 2.55 -7.33 -10.16
CA LEU A 148 1.41 -7.34 -11.08
C LEU A 148 0.17 -7.75 -10.30
N SER A 149 -1.00 -7.22 -10.63
CA SER A 149 -2.23 -7.82 -10.11
C SER A 149 -2.72 -8.93 -11.03
N LYS A 150 -3.23 -10.00 -10.42
CA LYS A 150 -4.08 -10.95 -11.12
C LYS A 150 -5.32 -10.20 -11.63
N SER A 151 -5.77 -10.52 -12.85
CA SER A 151 -6.95 -9.87 -13.45
C SER A 151 -8.16 -10.03 -12.54
N TYR A 152 -8.87 -8.92 -12.29
CA TYR A 152 -10.12 -8.91 -11.56
C TYR A 152 -11.21 -9.60 -12.39
N SER A 153 -12.17 -10.24 -11.72
CA SER A 153 -13.32 -10.81 -12.43
C SER A 153 -14.20 -9.69 -12.97
N GLU A 154 -14.85 -9.89 -14.13
CA GLU A 154 -15.81 -8.94 -14.72
C GLU A 154 -16.91 -8.48 -13.76
N LYS A 155 -17.21 -9.26 -12.71
CA LYS A 155 -18.25 -8.97 -11.72
C LYS A 155 -17.93 -7.76 -10.82
N ASP A 156 -16.67 -7.33 -10.75
CA ASP A 156 -16.26 -6.18 -9.95
C ASP A 156 -15.37 -5.24 -10.76
N PRO A 157 -15.94 -4.52 -11.74
CA PRO A 157 -15.18 -3.65 -12.61
C PRO A 157 -14.54 -2.50 -11.83
N ILE A 158 -13.40 -2.04 -12.33
CA ILE A 158 -12.78 -0.79 -11.86
C ILE A 158 -13.80 0.33 -12.11
N LYS A 159 -14.18 1.05 -11.04
CA LYS A 159 -15.21 2.11 -11.07
C LYS A 159 -14.93 3.18 -12.13
N PHE A 160 -13.65 3.47 -12.36
CA PHE A 160 -13.18 4.46 -13.32
C PHE A 160 -12.45 3.75 -14.46
N SER A 161 -13.16 3.43 -15.54
CA SER A 161 -12.63 2.74 -16.71
C SER A 161 -13.11 3.43 -18.00
N GLY A 162 -12.46 3.11 -19.13
CA GLY A 162 -12.74 3.72 -20.43
C GLY A 162 -11.71 4.78 -20.82
N GLY A 163 -11.71 5.16 -22.11
CA GLY A 163 -10.60 5.88 -22.75
C GLY A 163 -9.99 7.04 -21.97
N PHE A 164 -10.83 7.89 -21.35
CA PHE A 164 -10.35 8.99 -20.50
C PHE A 164 -9.63 8.51 -19.22
N TYR A 165 -10.21 7.55 -18.49
CA TYR A 165 -9.65 7.03 -17.24
C TYR A 165 -8.49 6.06 -17.46
N ASP A 166 -8.45 5.39 -18.60
CA ASP A 166 -7.38 4.48 -19.00
C ASP A 166 -6.12 5.19 -19.51
N ALA A 167 -6.18 6.52 -19.68
CA ALA A 167 -5.05 7.31 -20.11
C ALA A 167 -3.85 7.14 -19.15
N PRO A 168 -2.65 6.75 -19.66
CA PRO A 168 -1.47 6.59 -18.83
C PRO A 168 -0.86 7.94 -18.45
N LEU A 169 -0.30 8.02 -17.25
CA LEU A 169 0.44 9.18 -16.75
C LEU A 169 1.80 9.26 -17.45
N LYS A 170 2.01 10.32 -18.23
CA LYS A 170 3.23 10.53 -19.05
C LYS A 170 4.16 11.65 -18.55
N ILE A 171 3.89 12.20 -17.36
CA ILE A 171 4.70 13.29 -16.79
C ILE A 171 6.13 12.80 -16.52
N GLY A 172 7.12 13.53 -17.01
CA GLY A 172 8.54 13.13 -17.04
C GLY A 172 9.09 12.65 -15.69
N LEU A 173 8.79 13.38 -14.61
CA LEU A 173 9.22 13.00 -13.26
C LEU A 173 8.54 11.72 -12.76
N CYS A 174 7.27 11.51 -13.10
CA CYS A 174 6.49 10.35 -12.66
C CYS A 174 6.92 9.05 -13.37
N VAL A 175 7.23 9.12 -14.67
CA VAL A 175 7.61 7.95 -15.47
C VAL A 175 8.96 7.34 -15.09
N ILE A 176 9.78 8.04 -14.30
CA ILE A 176 11.04 7.51 -13.74
C ILE A 176 10.77 6.24 -12.92
N CYS A 177 9.74 6.26 -12.08
CA CYS A 177 9.32 5.13 -11.26
C CYS A 177 8.10 4.39 -11.84
N HIS A 178 7.18 5.11 -12.49
CA HIS A 178 5.93 4.56 -12.98
C HIS A 178 6.03 4.09 -14.44
N LYS A 179 6.92 3.12 -14.64
CA LYS A 179 7.16 2.41 -15.90
C LYS A 179 7.03 0.90 -15.70
N GLU A 180 6.92 0.16 -16.79
CA GLU A 180 6.75 -1.30 -16.76
C GLU A 180 8.05 -2.06 -16.44
N THR A 181 9.23 -1.54 -16.79
CA THR A 181 10.49 -2.28 -16.66
C THR A 181 11.58 -1.48 -15.94
N GLY A 182 12.53 -2.20 -15.34
CA GLY A 182 13.69 -1.64 -14.64
C GLY A 182 13.63 -1.76 -13.11
N PHE A 183 14.75 -1.48 -12.46
CA PHE A 183 14.95 -1.70 -11.02
C PHE A 183 13.98 -0.92 -10.13
N LEU A 184 13.58 0.29 -10.55
CA LEU A 184 12.66 1.16 -9.82
C LEU A 184 11.23 1.13 -10.39
N ALA A 185 10.92 0.20 -11.29
CA ALA A 185 9.60 0.10 -11.91
C ALA A 185 8.53 -0.25 -10.87
N ARG A 186 7.46 0.55 -10.86
CA ARG A 186 6.28 0.38 -10.00
C ARG A 186 4.98 0.14 -10.79
N GLY A 187 5.11 -0.02 -12.11
CA GLY A 187 4.00 -0.09 -13.05
C GLY A 187 3.48 1.29 -13.42
N THR A 188 2.90 1.38 -14.62
CA THR A 188 2.32 2.60 -15.16
C THR A 188 1.11 3.02 -14.33
N LEU A 189 1.06 4.30 -13.96
CA LEU A 189 -0.15 4.88 -13.37
C LEU A 189 -1.09 5.32 -14.49
N LYS A 190 -2.38 5.15 -14.26
CA LYS A 190 -3.44 5.62 -15.15
C LYS A 190 -4.25 6.69 -14.46
N ARG A 191 -5.03 7.47 -15.22
CA ARG A 191 -5.94 8.50 -14.67
C ARG A 191 -6.97 7.90 -13.70
N GLN A 192 -7.34 6.63 -13.86
CA GLN A 192 -8.16 5.88 -12.91
C GLN A 192 -7.62 5.90 -11.46
N ASN A 193 -6.31 6.15 -11.28
CA ASN A 193 -5.66 6.23 -9.97
C ASN A 193 -5.65 7.66 -9.41
N PHE A 194 -6.54 8.56 -9.84
CA PHE A 194 -6.47 9.97 -9.46
C PHE A 194 -6.58 10.21 -7.95
N LEU A 195 -7.44 9.46 -7.25
CA LEU A 195 -7.61 9.56 -5.80
C LEU A 195 -6.29 9.33 -5.04
N PRO A 196 -5.61 8.17 -5.18
CA PRO A 196 -4.33 7.96 -4.50
C PRO A 196 -3.23 8.89 -5.04
N ILE A 197 -3.22 9.26 -6.32
CA ILE A 197 -2.21 10.21 -6.84
C ILE A 197 -2.35 11.58 -6.16
N SER A 198 -3.58 12.11 -6.09
CA SER A 198 -3.87 13.40 -5.44
C SER A 198 -3.48 13.38 -3.96
N PHE A 199 -3.89 12.34 -3.22
CA PHE A 199 -3.51 12.19 -1.82
C PHE A 199 -1.98 12.16 -1.63
N LEU A 200 -1.27 11.33 -2.39
CA LEU A 200 0.17 11.14 -2.19
C LEU A 200 0.98 12.40 -2.55
N THR A 201 0.58 13.12 -3.58
CA THR A 201 1.27 14.34 -4.01
C THR A 201 0.98 15.52 -3.09
N LYS A 202 -0.27 15.68 -2.66
CA LYS A 202 -0.66 16.73 -1.68
C LYS A 202 0.07 16.56 -0.34
N ASN A 203 0.30 15.33 0.09
CA ASN A 203 0.95 15.01 1.37
C ASN A 203 2.47 14.75 1.25
N GLY A 204 3.10 15.06 0.10
CA GLY A 204 4.55 14.91 -0.07
C GLY A 204 5.08 13.47 -0.03
N HIS A 205 4.19 12.48 -0.22
CA HIS A 205 4.56 11.07 -0.34
C HIS A 205 4.94 10.66 -1.77
N MET A 206 4.64 11.51 -2.75
CA MET A 206 5.01 11.35 -4.15
C MET A 206 5.50 12.70 -4.71
N PRO A 207 6.69 12.74 -5.36
CA PRO A 207 7.64 11.64 -5.60
C PRO A 207 8.31 11.12 -4.30
N PRO A 208 8.91 9.92 -4.32
CA PRO A 208 9.61 9.40 -3.15
C PRO A 208 10.80 10.29 -2.76
N LEU A 209 11.29 10.12 -1.52
CA LEU A 209 12.40 10.90 -0.94
C LEU A 209 12.08 12.37 -0.64
N GLY A 210 10.80 12.76 -0.67
CA GLY A 210 10.38 14.11 -0.30
C GLY A 210 10.82 15.18 -1.30
N ILE A 211 11.16 14.79 -2.54
CA ILE A 211 11.48 15.75 -3.59
C ILE A 211 10.21 16.57 -3.90
N PRO A 212 10.24 17.91 -3.77
CA PRO A 212 9.06 18.73 -4.02
C PRO A 212 8.70 18.72 -5.51
N LEU A 213 7.40 18.72 -5.81
CA LEU A 213 6.92 18.94 -7.18
C LEU A 213 7.11 20.40 -7.57
N LEU A 214 7.80 20.65 -8.67
CA LEU A 214 7.87 21.98 -9.27
C LEU A 214 6.48 22.45 -9.69
N SER A 215 6.23 23.77 -9.65
CA SER A 215 4.92 24.34 -9.98
C SER A 215 4.41 23.94 -11.37
N ALA A 216 5.31 23.82 -12.36
CA ALA A 216 4.98 23.35 -13.70
C ALA A 216 4.50 21.89 -13.70
N THR A 217 5.27 20.98 -13.08
CA THR A 217 4.90 19.56 -12.93
C THR A 217 3.62 19.38 -12.14
N LYS A 218 3.38 20.21 -11.11
CA LYS A 218 2.13 20.20 -10.34
C LYS A 218 0.94 20.58 -11.22
N ARG A 219 1.09 21.56 -12.11
CA ARG A 219 0.06 21.96 -13.07
C ARG A 219 -0.25 20.84 -14.08
N GLU A 220 0.79 20.25 -14.68
CA GLU A 220 0.63 19.09 -15.58
C GLU A 220 -0.10 17.94 -14.89
N LEU A 221 0.20 17.70 -13.60
CA LEU A 221 -0.47 16.67 -12.82
C LEU A 221 -1.94 17.00 -12.59
N ILE A 222 -2.26 18.23 -12.19
CA ILE A 222 -3.65 18.67 -11.99
C ILE A 222 -4.47 18.51 -13.28
N GLU A 223 -3.90 18.94 -14.42
CA GLU A 223 -4.52 18.79 -15.74
C GLU A 223 -4.72 17.30 -16.12
N PHE A 224 -3.71 16.47 -15.88
CA PHE A 224 -3.82 15.03 -16.09
C PHE A 224 -4.86 14.38 -15.18
N LEU A 225 -5.07 14.87 -13.96
CA LEU A 225 -6.06 14.30 -13.05
C LEU A 225 -7.47 14.78 -13.39
N GLY A 226 -7.61 15.95 -14.03
CA GLY A 226 -8.91 16.56 -14.32
C GLY A 226 -9.65 16.99 -13.05
N VAL A 227 -8.90 17.32 -11.99
CA VAL A 227 -9.44 17.75 -10.69
C VAL A 227 -9.09 19.22 -10.53
N ASN A 228 -10.10 20.10 -10.62
CA ASN A 228 -9.95 21.53 -10.30
C ASN A 228 -10.11 21.77 -8.80
#